data_AF-A0A1B1K859-F1
#
_entry.id   AF-A0A1B1K859-F1
#
_cell.length_a   1.000
_cell.length_b   1.000
_cell.length_c   1.000
_cell.angle_alpha   90.00
_cell.angle_beta   90.00
_cell.angle_gamma   90.00
#
_symmetry.space_group_name_H-M   'P 1'
#
loop_
_entity.id
_entity.type
_entity.pdbx_description
1 polymer ?
#
loop_
_entity_poly.entity_id
_entity_poly.type
_entity_poly.pdbx_seq_one_letter_code
_entity_poly.pdbx_strand_id
1 'polypeptide(L)'
;MTTENPTSLRIHLTQYLLLRNRLGHNLADAARLLPRYVTYLEELGHSTVTIADALAWCQQPPSPPGSSVWPRRMGAVRGFARYLTGIDPATEVPPIGLLPSRRRWRPPFIYSPDDIAALLGAAAALSSPQRAATYSTLFGLLAATGMRVREALTLDSSDIDWDDGVVLVRESKFGKSRNVPLSDSTAEALARYASLRESFDCTPGNESYFVSLTGRRVIYESVFEVFADLRRGSGIGRQSTVAPRIHNLRHTFAVTVLLQWYRDGEDVAARLPRLSTYLGHRDPRSTYWYLSAAPQLLALAAERLEPTLPQVNS
;
A
#
# COMPACT_ATOMS: atom_id res chain seq x y z
N MET A 1 -33.59 16.35 -40.96
CA MET A 1 -32.25 16.22 -40.35
C MET A 1 -32.43 16.26 -38.84
N THR A 2 -32.55 15.08 -38.24
CA THR A 2 -32.60 14.88 -36.79
C THR A 2 -31.20 15.13 -36.23
N THR A 3 -31.06 16.19 -35.45
CA THR A 3 -29.86 16.42 -34.62
C THR A 3 -29.75 15.27 -33.64
N GLU A 4 -28.74 14.41 -33.82
CA GLU A 4 -28.33 13.43 -32.84
C GLU A 4 -28.10 14.14 -31.50
N ASN A 5 -28.87 13.75 -30.50
CA ASN A 5 -28.76 14.27 -29.14
C ASN A 5 -27.39 13.79 -28.59
N PRO A 6 -26.40 14.67 -28.32
CA PRO A 6 -25.12 14.22 -27.81
C PRO A 6 -25.37 13.52 -26.49
N THR A 7 -25.08 12.22 -26.46
CA THR A 7 -25.30 11.40 -25.28
C THR A 7 -24.48 11.98 -24.13
N SER A 8 -25.13 12.34 -23.03
CA SER A 8 -24.48 13.04 -21.90
C SER A 8 -23.20 12.33 -21.45
N LEU A 9 -22.14 13.09 -21.16
CA LEU A 9 -20.87 12.58 -20.60
C LEU A 9 -21.07 11.64 -19.40
N ARG A 10 -22.15 11.80 -18.64
CA ARG A 10 -22.53 10.92 -17.52
C ARG A 10 -22.87 9.50 -17.97
N ILE A 11 -23.55 9.35 -19.10
CA ILE A 11 -23.89 8.04 -19.66
C ILE A 11 -22.61 7.32 -20.10
N HIS A 12 -21.75 8.02 -20.83
CA HIS A 12 -20.47 7.48 -21.27
C HIS A 12 -19.53 7.15 -20.11
N LEU A 13 -19.54 7.95 -19.05
CA LEU A 13 -18.81 7.63 -17.82
C LEU A 13 -19.30 6.31 -17.20
N THR A 14 -20.62 6.15 -17.09
CA THR A 14 -21.22 4.92 -16.53
C THR A 14 -20.83 3.71 -17.36
N GLN A 15 -20.93 3.80 -18.69
CA GLN A 15 -20.53 2.75 -19.62
C GLN A 15 -19.03 2.43 -19.53
N TYR A 16 -18.17 3.44 -19.47
CA TYR A 16 -16.72 3.29 -19.31
C TYR A 16 -16.37 2.51 -18.04
N LEU A 17 -16.95 2.91 -16.89
CA LEU A 17 -16.69 2.25 -15.61
C LEU A 17 -17.18 0.79 -15.63
N LEU A 18 -18.38 0.53 -16.16
CA LEU A 18 -18.93 -0.83 -16.30
C LEU A 18 -18.05 -1.70 -17.19
N LEU A 19 -17.70 -1.23 -18.39
CA LEU A 19 -16.88 -1.96 -19.35
C LEU A 19 -15.53 -2.33 -18.74
N ARG A 20 -14.83 -1.36 -18.16
CA ARG A 20 -13.49 -1.58 -17.60
C ARG A 20 -13.50 -2.47 -16.35
N ASN A 21 -14.54 -2.37 -15.51
CA ASN A 21 -14.70 -3.28 -14.38
C ASN A 21 -14.97 -4.72 -14.85
N ARG A 22 -15.80 -4.92 -15.90
CA ARG A 22 -16.02 -6.25 -16.51
C ARG A 22 -14.75 -6.84 -17.12
N LEU A 23 -13.83 -6.00 -17.60
CA LEU A 23 -12.51 -6.41 -18.07
C LEU A 23 -11.50 -6.64 -16.92
N GLY A 24 -11.95 -6.70 -15.66
CA GLY A 24 -11.12 -7.02 -14.50
C GLY A 24 -10.25 -5.86 -13.98
N HIS A 25 -10.47 -4.63 -14.44
CA HIS A 25 -9.76 -3.48 -13.88
C HIS A 25 -10.40 -2.99 -12.59
N ASN A 26 -9.59 -2.80 -11.54
CA ASN A 26 -10.04 -2.08 -10.36
C ASN A 26 -9.99 -0.56 -10.63
N LEU A 27 -11.15 0.05 -10.85
CA LEU A 27 -11.33 1.48 -11.12
C LEU A 27 -11.90 2.28 -9.94
N ALA A 28 -11.81 1.80 -8.69
CA ALA A 28 -12.38 2.50 -7.53
C ALA A 28 -11.96 3.98 -7.45
N ASP A 29 -10.69 4.26 -7.75
CA ASP A 29 -10.17 5.62 -7.79
C ASP A 29 -10.75 6.46 -8.94
N ALA A 30 -10.92 5.88 -10.13
CA ALA A 30 -11.51 6.56 -11.28
C ALA A 30 -13.02 6.80 -11.07
N ALA A 31 -13.73 5.82 -10.49
CA ALA A 31 -15.15 5.93 -10.14
C ALA A 31 -15.41 7.06 -9.12
N ARG A 32 -14.45 7.38 -8.25
CA ARG A 32 -14.54 8.53 -7.33
C ARG A 32 -14.19 9.86 -7.99
N LEU A 33 -13.25 9.86 -8.93
CA LEU A 33 -12.67 11.08 -9.51
C LEU A 33 -13.46 11.59 -10.72
N LEU A 34 -13.82 10.69 -11.63
CA LEU A 34 -14.43 11.04 -12.92
C LEU A 34 -15.82 11.68 -12.80
N PRO A 35 -16.72 11.30 -11.87
CA PRO A 35 -17.98 12.03 -11.71
C PRO A 35 -17.78 13.50 -11.38
N ARG A 36 -16.76 13.83 -10.57
CA ARG A 36 -16.42 15.22 -10.22
C ARG A 36 -15.81 15.97 -11.40
N TYR A 37 -15.14 15.27 -12.31
CA TYR A 37 -14.62 15.86 -13.54
C TYR A 37 -15.75 16.12 -14.55
N VAL A 38 -16.68 15.17 -14.70
CA VAL A 38 -17.85 15.34 -15.57
C VAL A 38 -18.73 16.48 -15.08
N THR A 39 -19.03 16.55 -13.77
CA THR A 39 -19.74 17.71 -13.20
C THR A 39 -19.03 19.03 -13.51
N TYR A 40 -17.70 19.06 -13.38
CA TYR A 40 -16.91 20.26 -13.71
C TYR A 40 -17.04 20.68 -15.18
N LEU A 41 -17.02 19.73 -16.12
CA LEU A 41 -17.24 20.04 -17.54
C LEU A 41 -18.66 20.55 -17.81
N GLU A 42 -19.67 19.92 -17.19
CA GLU A 42 -21.07 20.34 -17.30
C GLU A 42 -21.30 21.75 -16.75
N GLU A 43 -20.66 22.11 -15.62
CA GLU A 43 -20.70 23.46 -15.04
C GLU A 43 -20.09 24.52 -15.97
N LEU A 44 -19.11 24.14 -16.79
CA LEU A 44 -18.55 25.00 -17.85
C LEU A 44 -19.38 24.99 -19.14
N GLY A 45 -20.42 24.15 -19.24
CA GLY A 45 -21.18 23.93 -20.46
C GLY A 45 -20.42 23.16 -21.54
N HIS A 46 -19.32 22.50 -21.18
CA HIS A 46 -18.50 21.73 -22.11
C HIS A 46 -19.00 20.28 -22.21
N SER A 47 -19.27 19.82 -23.43
CA SER A 47 -19.73 18.45 -23.72
C SER A 47 -18.60 17.48 -24.08
N THR A 48 -17.38 18.00 -24.29
CA THR A 48 -16.23 17.26 -24.81
C THR A 48 -15.03 17.44 -23.90
N VAL A 49 -14.20 16.41 -23.79
CA VAL A 49 -12.97 16.46 -22.99
C VAL A 49 -11.86 17.13 -23.79
N THR A 50 -11.33 18.25 -23.29
CA THR A 50 -10.16 18.94 -23.86
C THR A 50 -8.94 18.81 -22.95
N ILE A 51 -7.75 19.02 -23.52
CA ILE A 51 -6.50 19.07 -22.75
C ILE A 51 -6.53 20.21 -21.73
N ALA A 52 -7.06 21.37 -22.12
CA ALA A 52 -7.14 22.56 -21.29
C ALA A 52 -8.00 22.33 -20.04
N ASP A 53 -9.22 21.80 -20.21
CA ASP A 53 -10.14 21.54 -19.10
C ASP A 53 -9.61 20.43 -18.18
N ALA A 54 -9.02 19.38 -18.78
CA ALA A 54 -8.40 18.31 -18.02
C ALA A 54 -7.27 18.85 -17.14
N LEU A 55 -6.42 19.72 -17.68
CA LEU A 55 -5.31 20.32 -16.94
C LEU A 55 -5.81 21.22 -15.81
N ALA A 56 -6.74 22.14 -16.12
CA ALA A 56 -7.34 23.07 -15.16
C ALA A 56 -7.98 22.32 -13.98
N TRP A 57 -8.81 21.31 -14.26
CA TRP A 57 -9.45 20.51 -13.21
C TRP A 57 -8.44 19.70 -12.39
N CYS A 58 -7.42 19.15 -13.02
CA CYS A 58 -6.41 18.36 -12.32
C CYS A 58 -5.63 19.19 -11.30
N GLN A 59 -5.43 20.48 -11.57
CA GLN A 59 -4.69 21.41 -10.70
C GLN A 59 -5.52 21.94 -9.52
N GLN A 60 -6.83 21.62 -9.46
CA GLN A 60 -7.73 22.02 -8.37
C GLN A 60 -8.00 20.84 -7.41
N PRO A 61 -7.77 20.94 -6.09
CA PRO A 61 -7.21 22.08 -5.38
C PRO A 61 -5.69 22.21 -5.61
N PRO A 62 -5.13 23.40 -5.34
CA PRO A 62 -3.69 23.58 -5.25
C PRO A 62 -3.08 22.49 -4.40
N SER A 63 -2.07 21.83 -4.91
CA SER A 63 -1.37 20.76 -4.21
C SER A 63 0.10 21.12 -4.04
N PRO A 64 0.74 20.76 -2.91
CA PRO A 64 2.15 21.02 -2.70
C PRO A 64 3.02 20.45 -3.83
N PRO A 65 4.16 21.09 -4.15
CA PRO A 65 5.12 20.56 -5.13
C PRO A 65 5.51 19.11 -4.81
N GLY A 66 5.34 18.21 -5.80
CA GLY A 66 5.64 16.78 -5.64
C GLY A 66 4.50 15.94 -5.05
N SER A 67 3.29 16.49 -4.90
CA SER A 67 2.07 15.72 -4.64
C SER A 67 1.73 14.79 -5.80
N SER A 68 1.22 13.59 -5.49
CA SER A 68 0.71 12.66 -6.51
C SER A 68 -0.74 12.94 -6.92
N VAL A 69 -1.38 13.98 -6.35
CA VAL A 69 -2.79 14.31 -6.59
C VAL A 69 -3.05 14.67 -8.04
N TRP A 70 -2.32 15.64 -8.61
CA TRP A 70 -2.55 16.08 -9.99
C TRP A 70 -2.24 14.96 -11.02
N PRO A 71 -1.10 14.24 -10.95
CA PRO A 71 -0.84 13.13 -11.87
C PRO A 71 -1.86 11.99 -11.76
N ARG A 72 -2.37 11.71 -10.55
CA ARG A 72 -3.41 10.69 -10.33
C ARG A 72 -4.73 11.09 -10.99
N ARG A 73 -5.16 12.35 -10.82
CA ARG A 73 -6.34 12.91 -11.49
C ARG A 73 -6.20 12.83 -13.00
N MET A 74 -5.05 13.27 -13.52
CA MET A 74 -4.74 13.24 -14.95
C MET A 74 -4.72 11.80 -15.51
N GLY A 75 -4.24 10.83 -14.74
CA GLY A 75 -4.31 9.42 -15.11
C GLY A 75 -5.74 8.90 -15.28
N ALA A 76 -6.66 9.30 -14.39
CA ALA A 76 -8.08 8.95 -14.51
C ALA A 76 -8.73 9.61 -15.73
N VAL A 77 -8.54 10.92 -15.90
CA VAL A 77 -9.08 11.69 -17.04
C VAL A 77 -8.57 11.14 -18.36
N ARG A 78 -7.26 10.90 -18.50
CA ARG A 78 -6.67 10.33 -19.71
C ARG A 78 -7.25 8.96 -20.06
N GLY A 79 -7.54 8.13 -19.05
CA GLY A 79 -8.17 6.82 -19.26
C GLY A 79 -9.58 6.95 -19.84
N PHE A 80 -10.36 7.91 -19.34
CA PHE A 80 -11.70 8.20 -19.83
C PHE A 80 -11.69 8.88 -21.21
N ALA A 81 -10.79 9.84 -21.45
CA ALA A 81 -10.63 10.49 -22.75
C ALA A 81 -10.31 9.47 -23.86
N ARG A 82 -9.42 8.49 -23.61
CA ARG A 82 -9.14 7.41 -24.58
C ARG A 82 -10.34 6.53 -24.91
N TYR A 83 -11.29 6.40 -23.98
CA TYR A 83 -12.54 5.72 -24.26
C TYR A 83 -13.44 6.59 -25.13
N LEU A 84 -13.55 7.89 -24.80
CA LEU A 84 -14.36 8.86 -25.54
C LEU A 84 -13.86 9.12 -26.96
N THR A 85 -12.57 9.00 -27.28
CA THR A 85 -12.08 9.17 -28.66
C THR A 85 -12.69 8.17 -29.64
N GLY A 86 -13.19 7.02 -29.17
CA GLY A 86 -13.92 6.06 -30.00
C GLY A 86 -15.40 6.41 -30.23
N ILE A 87 -15.89 7.50 -29.61
CA ILE A 87 -17.29 7.91 -29.57
C ILE A 87 -17.43 9.34 -30.13
N ASP A 88 -16.64 10.26 -29.61
CA ASP A 88 -16.58 11.67 -30.00
C ASP A 88 -15.17 11.99 -30.55
N PRO A 89 -15.02 12.20 -31.87
CA PRO A 89 -13.76 12.59 -32.50
C PRO A 89 -13.18 13.91 -31.99
N ALA A 90 -13.99 14.80 -31.42
CA ALA A 90 -13.52 16.07 -30.86
C ALA A 90 -12.84 15.91 -29.50
N THR A 91 -12.91 14.72 -28.90
CA THR A 91 -12.25 14.42 -27.63
C THR A 91 -10.73 14.47 -27.77
N GLU A 92 -10.08 15.28 -26.94
CA GLU A 92 -8.63 15.34 -26.85
C GLU A 92 -8.12 14.45 -25.71
N VAL A 93 -7.07 13.67 -25.96
CA VAL A 93 -6.42 12.85 -24.93
C VAL A 93 -5.22 13.61 -24.37
N PRO A 94 -5.22 14.00 -23.08
CA PRO A 94 -4.08 14.70 -22.49
C PRO A 94 -2.78 13.90 -22.62
N PRO A 95 -1.71 14.45 -23.24
CA PRO A 95 -0.43 13.76 -23.36
C PRO A 95 0.20 13.39 -22.01
N ILE A 96 1.15 12.46 -22.06
CA ILE A 96 1.99 12.12 -20.91
C ILE A 96 2.98 13.28 -20.72
N GLY A 97 3.25 13.67 -19.47
CA GLY A 97 4.25 14.70 -19.14
C GLY A 97 3.71 16.12 -18.95
N LEU A 98 2.42 16.39 -19.20
CA LEU A 98 1.81 17.72 -18.99
C LEU A 98 1.91 18.23 -17.54
N LEU A 99 1.92 17.31 -16.58
CA LEU A 99 2.05 17.64 -15.17
C LEU A 99 3.35 17.07 -14.63
N PRO A 100 4.09 17.82 -13.80
CA PRO A 100 5.33 17.35 -13.22
C PRO A 100 5.06 16.17 -12.29
N SER A 101 5.23 14.97 -12.82
CA SER A 101 5.28 13.74 -12.06
C SER A 101 6.71 13.53 -11.56
N ARG A 102 7.13 14.30 -10.56
CA ARG A 102 8.26 13.82 -9.76
C ARG A 102 7.69 12.70 -8.89
N ARG A 103 7.94 11.44 -9.28
CA ARG A 103 8.08 10.37 -8.28
C ARG A 103 9.25 10.78 -7.39
N ARG A 104 9.00 11.70 -6.44
CA ARG A 104 9.92 11.89 -5.33
C ARG A 104 9.80 10.60 -4.55
N TRP A 105 10.72 9.69 -4.85
CA TRP A 105 10.98 8.54 -4.01
C TRP A 105 11.35 9.13 -2.65
N ARG A 106 10.37 9.20 -1.74
CA ARG A 106 10.65 9.60 -0.38
C ARG A 106 11.38 8.41 0.24
N PRO A 107 12.58 8.60 0.79
CA PRO A 107 13.24 7.50 1.50
C PRO A 107 12.28 6.97 2.57
N PRO A 108 12.12 5.65 2.71
CA PRO A 108 11.31 5.09 3.78
C PRO A 108 11.93 5.48 5.12
N PHE A 109 11.06 5.64 6.11
CA PHE A 109 11.52 5.46 7.48
C PHE A 109 11.85 3.97 7.68
N ILE A 110 12.99 3.66 8.26
CA ILE A 110 13.37 2.30 8.67
C ILE A 110 13.36 2.29 10.19
N TYR A 111 12.53 1.43 10.78
CA TYR A 111 12.42 1.32 12.22
C TYR A 111 13.65 0.62 12.79
N SER A 112 14.20 1.15 13.88
CA SER A 112 15.13 0.38 14.71
C SER A 112 14.38 -0.69 15.52
N PRO A 113 15.09 -1.68 16.10
CA PRO A 113 14.51 -2.59 17.08
C PRO A 113 13.84 -1.84 18.24
N ASP A 114 14.45 -0.76 18.72
CA ASP A 114 13.91 0.08 19.80
C ASP A 114 12.64 0.82 19.37
N ASP A 115 12.56 1.30 18.12
CA ASP A 115 11.34 1.93 17.61
C ASP A 115 10.18 0.92 17.55
N ILE A 116 10.47 -0.33 17.15
CA ILE A 116 9.47 -1.41 17.13
C ILE A 116 9.06 -1.73 18.57
N ALA A 117 10.00 -1.93 19.49
CA ALA A 117 9.72 -2.21 20.90
C ALA A 117 8.88 -1.09 21.54
N ALA A 118 9.20 0.18 21.27
CA ALA A 118 8.44 1.33 21.73
C ALA A 118 7.01 1.35 21.14
N LEU A 119 6.84 0.98 19.87
CA LEU A 119 5.52 0.89 19.24
C LEU A 119 4.66 -0.19 19.90
N LEU A 120 5.23 -1.38 20.09
CA LEU A 120 4.54 -2.52 20.69
C LEU A 120 4.22 -2.27 22.16
N GLY A 121 5.17 -1.70 22.92
CA GLY A 121 4.96 -1.30 24.31
C GLY A 121 3.87 -0.25 24.45
N ALA A 122 3.88 0.79 23.61
CA ALA A 122 2.83 1.81 23.61
C ALA A 122 1.46 1.22 23.22
N ALA A 123 1.42 0.29 22.26
CA ALA A 123 0.18 -0.40 21.90
C ALA A 123 -0.33 -1.28 23.06
N ALA A 124 0.54 -2.01 23.74
CA ALA A 124 0.20 -2.85 24.89
C ALA A 124 -0.26 -2.02 26.11
N ALA A 125 0.14 -0.76 26.20
CA ALA A 125 -0.28 0.17 27.27
C ALA A 125 -1.61 0.90 26.99
N LEU A 126 -2.33 0.56 25.91
CA LEU A 126 -3.66 1.14 25.65
C LEU A 126 -4.62 0.80 26.81
N SER A 127 -5.42 1.77 27.23
CA SER A 127 -6.30 1.65 28.41
C SER A 127 -7.34 0.54 28.33
N SER A 128 -7.74 0.14 27.13
CA SER A 128 -8.61 -1.01 26.92
C SER A 128 -7.77 -2.26 26.72
N PRO A 129 -7.94 -3.32 27.55
CA PRO A 129 -7.23 -4.58 27.39
C PRO A 129 -7.42 -5.21 26.01
N GLN A 130 -8.64 -5.16 25.47
CA GLN A 130 -8.94 -5.64 24.12
C GLN A 130 -8.19 -4.86 23.04
N ARG A 131 -8.17 -3.52 23.13
CA ARG A 131 -7.39 -2.70 22.18
C ARG A 131 -5.90 -2.98 22.32
N ALA A 132 -5.40 -3.09 23.54
CA ALA A 132 -4.00 -3.38 23.82
C ALA A 132 -3.57 -4.70 23.17
N ALA A 133 -4.34 -5.77 23.39
CA ALA A 133 -4.10 -7.08 22.80
C ALA A 133 -4.17 -7.05 21.27
N THR A 134 -5.21 -6.43 20.70
CA THR A 134 -5.41 -6.34 19.24
C THR A 134 -4.29 -5.57 18.56
N TYR A 135 -3.97 -4.36 19.02
CA TYR A 135 -3.03 -3.50 18.30
C TYR A 135 -1.57 -3.89 18.53
N SER A 136 -1.18 -4.35 19.72
CA SER A 136 0.18 -4.86 19.96
C SER A 136 0.47 -6.09 19.11
N THR A 137 -0.46 -7.04 19.06
CA THR A 137 -0.33 -8.26 18.22
C THR A 137 -0.34 -7.90 16.73
N LEU A 138 -1.23 -7.02 16.29
CA LEU A 138 -1.30 -6.59 14.89
C LEU A 138 0.00 -5.92 14.42
N PHE A 139 0.54 -4.96 15.18
CA PHE A 139 1.78 -4.30 14.80
C PHE A 139 2.98 -5.24 14.90
N GLY A 140 3.00 -6.15 15.88
CA GLY A 140 4.01 -7.19 16.01
C GLY A 140 4.04 -8.11 14.80
N LEU A 141 2.87 -8.61 14.37
CA LEU A 141 2.72 -9.42 13.16
C LEU A 141 3.23 -8.69 11.92
N LEU A 142 2.87 -7.40 11.74
CA LEU A 142 3.34 -6.60 10.60
C LEU A 142 4.85 -6.38 10.59
N ALA A 143 5.45 -6.15 11.76
CA ALA A 143 6.90 -5.99 11.91
C ALA A 143 7.65 -7.30 11.65
N ALA A 144 7.14 -8.42 12.19
CA ALA A 144 7.77 -9.72 12.09
C ALA A 144 7.64 -10.36 10.70
N THR A 145 6.56 -10.08 9.97
CA THR A 145 6.28 -10.77 8.70
C THR A 145 6.37 -9.87 7.47
N GLY A 146 6.37 -8.54 7.63
CA GLY A 146 6.34 -7.61 6.51
C GLY A 146 5.09 -7.73 5.61
N MET A 147 4.02 -8.38 6.07
CA MET A 147 2.76 -8.41 5.33
C MET A 147 2.14 -7.01 5.24
N ARG A 148 1.22 -6.79 4.30
CA ARG A 148 0.50 -5.52 4.24
C ARG A 148 -0.52 -5.48 5.36
N VAL A 149 -0.71 -4.29 5.95
CA VAL A 149 -1.77 -4.05 6.95
C VAL A 149 -3.15 -4.53 6.50
N ARG A 150 -3.53 -4.33 5.24
CA ARG A 150 -4.80 -4.85 4.73
C ARG A 150 -4.86 -6.38 4.69
N GLU A 151 -3.75 -7.04 4.39
CA GLU A 151 -3.66 -8.51 4.41
C GLU A 151 -3.87 -9.02 5.84
N ALA A 152 -3.20 -8.40 6.83
CA ALA A 152 -3.38 -8.74 8.24
C ALA A 152 -4.81 -8.48 8.73
N LEU A 153 -5.42 -7.37 8.31
CA LEU A 153 -6.79 -7.01 8.70
C LEU A 153 -7.87 -7.89 8.09
N THR A 154 -7.58 -8.60 7.00
CA THR A 154 -8.52 -9.52 6.34
C THR A 154 -8.39 -10.97 6.82
N LEU A 155 -7.38 -11.29 7.65
CA LEU A 155 -7.22 -12.64 8.20
C LEU A 155 -8.44 -13.07 9.00
N ASP A 156 -8.83 -14.32 8.83
CA ASP A 156 -9.74 -15.02 9.72
C ASP A 156 -8.97 -16.01 10.59
N SER A 157 -9.59 -16.50 11.66
CA SER A 157 -8.96 -17.49 12.54
C SER A 157 -8.57 -18.78 11.81
N SER A 158 -9.27 -19.11 10.72
CA SER A 158 -8.97 -20.27 9.86
C SER A 158 -7.78 -20.08 8.93
N ASP A 159 -7.22 -18.86 8.83
CA ASP A 159 -6.02 -18.59 8.02
C ASP A 159 -4.71 -18.96 8.71
N ILE A 160 -4.74 -19.26 10.00
CA ILE A 160 -3.54 -19.61 10.76
C ILE A 160 -3.47 -21.12 10.87
N ASP A 161 -2.46 -21.70 10.24
CA ASP A 161 -2.08 -23.09 10.42
C ASP A 161 -1.04 -23.16 11.54
N TRP A 162 -1.47 -23.67 12.69
CA TRP A 162 -0.61 -23.78 13.87
C TRP A 162 0.36 -24.95 13.80
N ASP A 163 0.03 -25.99 13.03
CA ASP A 163 0.85 -27.19 12.89
C ASP A 163 2.05 -26.90 11.99
N ASP A 164 1.80 -26.23 10.86
CA ASP A 164 2.85 -25.82 9.92
C ASP A 164 3.49 -24.47 10.28
N GLY A 165 2.92 -23.73 11.25
CA GLY A 165 3.41 -22.42 11.67
C GLY A 165 3.34 -21.38 10.56
N VAL A 166 2.27 -21.36 9.78
CA VAL A 166 2.10 -20.45 8.64
C VAL A 166 0.78 -19.67 8.71
N VAL A 167 0.80 -18.47 8.13
CA VAL A 167 -0.42 -17.69 7.86
C VAL A 167 -0.72 -17.72 6.37
N LEU A 168 -1.92 -18.15 6.02
CA LEU A 168 -2.45 -18.07 4.67
C LEU A 168 -2.91 -16.63 4.39
N VAL A 169 -2.17 -15.92 3.55
CA VAL A 169 -2.63 -14.62 3.04
C VAL A 169 -3.48 -14.87 1.79
N ARG A 170 -4.80 -14.80 1.98
CA ARG A 170 -5.79 -14.92 0.90
C ARG A 170 -5.72 -13.72 -0.06
N GLU A 171 -5.93 -14.00 -1.34
CA GLU A 171 -6.27 -13.03 -2.39
C GLU A 171 -5.54 -11.67 -2.34
N SER A 172 -4.27 -11.66 -2.74
CA SER A 172 -3.67 -10.41 -3.22
C SER A 172 -4.43 -9.89 -4.47
N LYS A 173 -4.29 -8.61 -4.83
CA LYS A 173 -4.98 -7.88 -5.94
C LYS A 173 -5.01 -8.57 -7.33
N PHE A 174 -4.45 -9.77 -7.48
CA PHE A 174 -4.39 -10.58 -8.70
C PHE A 174 -4.70 -12.08 -8.47
N GLY A 175 -5.39 -12.45 -7.38
CA GLY A 175 -5.86 -13.82 -7.13
C GLY A 175 -4.76 -14.82 -6.76
N LYS A 176 -3.61 -14.33 -6.25
CA LYS A 176 -2.55 -15.21 -5.73
C LYS A 176 -2.56 -15.19 -4.21
N SER A 177 -2.81 -16.35 -3.62
CA SER A 177 -2.61 -16.62 -2.19
C SER A 177 -1.16 -17.03 -1.94
N ARG A 178 -0.68 -16.85 -0.70
CA ARG A 178 0.65 -17.29 -0.29
C ARG A 178 0.69 -17.63 1.19
N ASN A 179 1.53 -18.59 1.55
CA ASN A 179 1.84 -18.89 2.94
C ASN A 179 2.97 -17.99 3.43
N VAL A 180 2.78 -17.44 4.63
CA VAL A 180 3.76 -16.60 5.32
C VAL A 180 4.19 -17.35 6.59
N PRO A 181 5.40 -17.93 6.61
CA PRO A 181 5.95 -18.55 7.80
C PRO A 181 5.99 -17.61 9.01
N LEU A 182 5.66 -18.16 10.16
CA LEU A 182 5.77 -17.50 11.46
C LEU A 182 7.04 -17.97 12.15
N SER A 183 7.71 -17.05 12.84
CA SER A 183 8.69 -17.46 13.85
C SER A 183 7.95 -17.93 15.11
N ASP A 184 8.58 -18.77 15.92
CA ASP A 184 8.01 -19.29 17.17
C ASP A 184 7.45 -18.16 18.06
N SER A 185 8.24 -17.09 18.26
CA SER A 185 7.80 -15.93 19.05
C SER A 185 6.58 -15.21 18.46
N THR A 186 6.43 -15.20 17.14
CA THR A 186 5.25 -14.63 16.47
C THR A 186 4.04 -15.54 16.61
N ALA A 187 4.22 -16.86 16.43
CA ALA A 187 3.18 -17.85 16.62
C ALA A 187 2.66 -17.82 18.06
N GLU A 188 3.54 -17.77 19.06
CA GLU A 188 3.16 -17.62 20.46
C GLU A 188 2.38 -16.32 20.73
N ALA A 189 2.80 -15.20 20.15
CA ALA A 189 2.10 -13.92 20.32
C ALA A 189 0.69 -13.97 19.72
N LEU A 190 0.54 -14.60 18.56
CA LEU A 190 -0.76 -14.86 17.94
C LEU A 190 -1.60 -15.80 18.82
N ALA A 191 -1.05 -16.90 19.31
CA ALA A 191 -1.77 -17.84 20.17
C ALA A 191 -2.27 -17.15 21.45
N ARG A 192 -1.43 -16.33 22.12
CA ARG A 192 -1.84 -15.52 23.27
C ARG A 192 -2.98 -14.58 22.95
N TYR A 193 -2.95 -13.92 21.80
CA TYR A 193 -4.04 -13.07 21.35
C TYR A 193 -5.33 -13.85 21.12
N ALA A 194 -5.24 -15.04 20.49
CA ALA A 194 -6.38 -15.91 20.25
C ALA A 194 -7.05 -16.32 21.57
N SER A 195 -6.27 -16.69 22.59
CA SER A 195 -6.82 -17.00 23.93
C SER A 195 -7.47 -15.78 24.59
N LEU A 196 -6.87 -14.59 24.50
CA LEU A 196 -7.49 -13.38 25.04
C LEU A 196 -8.79 -13.04 24.31
N ARG A 197 -8.86 -13.30 23.00
CA ARG A 197 -10.02 -13.04 22.16
C ARG A 197 -11.25 -13.82 22.57
N GLU A 198 -11.09 -14.99 23.18
CA GLU A 198 -12.20 -15.78 23.73
C GLU A 198 -12.94 -15.04 24.85
N SER A 199 -12.27 -14.12 25.55
CA SER A 199 -12.88 -13.29 26.59
C SER A 199 -13.59 -12.03 26.06
N PHE A 200 -13.49 -11.74 24.76
CA PHE A 200 -14.07 -10.54 24.17
C PHE A 200 -15.48 -10.79 23.66
N ASP A 201 -16.37 -9.81 23.84
CA ASP A 201 -17.74 -9.82 23.28
C ASP A 201 -17.70 -9.69 21.75
N CYS A 202 -17.45 -10.81 21.07
CA CYS A 202 -17.40 -10.89 19.62
C CYS A 202 -18.81 -10.99 19.04
N THR A 203 -19.04 -10.34 17.90
CA THR A 203 -20.32 -10.51 17.17
C THR A 203 -20.45 -11.97 16.74
N PRO A 204 -21.63 -12.62 16.92
CA PRO A 204 -21.85 -13.99 16.46
C PRO A 204 -21.47 -14.19 14.99
N GLY A 205 -20.76 -15.28 14.68
CA GLY A 205 -20.30 -15.59 13.33
C GLY A 205 -19.11 -14.73 12.84
N ASN A 206 -18.45 -13.96 13.71
CA ASN A 206 -17.25 -13.23 13.33
C ASN A 206 -16.02 -14.15 13.24
N GLU A 207 -15.65 -14.48 12.01
CA GLU A 207 -14.46 -15.29 11.69
C GLU A 207 -13.16 -14.48 11.75
N SER A 208 -13.24 -13.14 11.77
CA SER A 208 -12.07 -12.26 11.74
C SER A 208 -11.13 -12.55 12.90
N TYR A 209 -9.84 -12.71 12.58
CA TYR A 209 -8.82 -12.95 13.58
C TYR A 209 -8.69 -11.73 14.49
N PHE A 210 -8.38 -10.55 13.92
CA PHE A 210 -8.32 -9.31 14.69
C PHE A 210 -9.71 -8.68 14.87
N VAL A 211 -10.06 -8.37 16.11
CA VAL A 211 -11.35 -7.77 16.48
C VAL A 211 -11.21 -6.39 17.14
N SER A 212 -12.12 -5.49 16.80
CA SER A 212 -12.26 -4.16 17.39
C SER A 212 -13.08 -4.23 18.68
N LEU A 213 -13.16 -3.11 19.40
CA LEU A 213 -14.00 -2.97 20.61
C LEU A 213 -15.47 -3.38 20.43
N THR A 214 -16.00 -3.30 19.20
CA THR A 214 -17.38 -3.69 18.91
C THR A 214 -17.52 -5.18 18.58
N GLY A 215 -16.46 -5.96 18.78
CA GLY A 215 -16.46 -7.40 18.50
C GLY A 215 -16.49 -7.73 17.01
N ARG A 216 -16.21 -6.76 16.13
CA ARG A 216 -16.20 -6.88 14.66
C ARG A 216 -14.78 -6.80 14.11
N ARG A 217 -14.59 -7.16 12.84
CA ARG A 217 -13.31 -6.98 12.13
C ARG A 217 -12.77 -5.55 12.30
N VAL A 218 -11.49 -5.43 12.61
CA VAL A 218 -10.80 -4.14 12.69
C VAL A 218 -10.75 -3.49 11.31
N ILE A 219 -11.13 -2.22 11.23
CA ILE A 219 -11.07 -1.44 9.99
C ILE A 219 -9.75 -0.67 9.87
N TYR A 220 -9.34 -0.42 8.63
CA TYR A 220 -8.06 0.21 8.32
C TYR A 220 -7.94 1.62 8.91
N GLU A 221 -9.04 2.37 8.90
CA GLU A 221 -9.14 3.73 9.40
C GLU A 221 -8.81 3.79 10.90
N SER A 222 -9.36 2.88 11.70
CA SER A 222 -9.06 2.78 13.14
C SER A 222 -7.59 2.43 13.41
N VAL A 223 -7.00 1.52 12.63
CA VAL A 223 -5.57 1.21 12.75
C VAL A 223 -4.72 2.44 12.45
N PHE A 224 -5.08 3.20 11.42
CA PHE A 224 -4.35 4.40 11.03
C PHE A 224 -4.38 5.46 12.13
N GLU A 225 -5.55 5.71 12.73
CA GLU A 225 -5.72 6.64 13.85
C GLU A 225 -4.92 6.19 15.07
N VAL A 226 -5.09 4.93 15.50
CA VAL A 226 -4.37 4.40 16.66
C VAL A 226 -2.87 4.44 16.44
N PHE A 227 -2.38 4.04 15.27
CA PHE A 227 -0.95 4.15 14.95
C PHE A 227 -0.45 5.60 15.02
N ALA A 228 -1.22 6.57 14.50
CA ALA A 228 -0.84 7.97 14.55
C ALA A 228 -0.74 8.49 15.99
N ASP A 229 -1.64 8.06 16.88
CA ASP A 229 -1.62 8.39 18.31
C ASP A 229 -0.42 7.76 19.01
N LEU A 230 -0.21 6.46 18.82
CA LEU A 230 0.91 5.73 19.41
C LEU A 230 2.25 6.33 18.96
N ARG A 231 2.40 6.67 17.68
CA ARG A 231 3.61 7.34 17.15
C ARG A 231 3.85 8.69 17.83
N ARG A 232 2.81 9.49 18.06
CA ARG A 232 2.93 10.79 18.73
C ARG A 232 3.36 10.62 20.20
N GLY A 233 2.78 9.64 20.89
CA GLY A 233 3.05 9.36 22.31
C GLY A 233 4.41 8.71 22.59
N SER A 234 4.85 7.78 21.73
CA SER A 234 6.11 7.02 21.90
C SER A 234 7.37 7.76 21.44
N GLY A 235 7.22 8.85 20.69
CA GLY A 235 8.36 9.62 20.19
C GLY A 235 9.11 8.98 19.02
N ILE A 236 8.60 7.87 18.46
CA ILE A 236 9.18 7.17 17.33
C ILE A 236 9.38 8.13 16.14
N GLY A 237 10.60 8.15 15.61
CA GLY A 237 10.96 8.98 14.47
C GLY A 237 10.93 10.48 14.72
N ARG A 238 10.91 10.97 15.98
CA ARG A 238 10.99 12.40 16.30
C ARG A 238 12.23 13.09 15.73
N GLN A 239 13.34 12.37 15.66
CA GLN A 239 14.61 12.87 15.12
C GLN A 239 14.76 12.62 13.60
N SER A 240 13.78 11.94 12.98
CA SER A 240 13.83 11.60 11.57
C SER A 240 13.23 12.69 10.70
N THR A 241 13.88 12.99 9.58
CA THR A 241 13.34 13.87 8.52
C THR A 241 12.17 13.23 7.76
N VAL A 242 11.98 11.91 7.90
CA VAL A 242 10.89 11.14 7.31
C VAL A 242 9.93 10.69 8.40
N ALA A 243 8.66 11.08 8.28
CA ALA A 243 7.60 10.65 9.19
C ALA A 243 7.31 9.14 9.08
N PRO A 244 7.36 8.38 10.20
CA PRO A 244 7.03 6.96 10.22
C PRO A 244 5.59 6.67 9.79
N ARG A 245 5.39 5.58 9.05
CA ARG A 245 4.09 5.07 8.57
C ARG A 245 3.99 3.57 8.85
N ILE A 246 2.77 3.04 8.98
CA ILE A 246 2.54 1.59 9.15
C ILE A 246 3.24 0.77 8.06
N HIS A 247 3.17 1.21 6.79
CA HIS A 247 3.81 0.51 5.68
C HIS A 247 5.35 0.48 5.78
N ASN A 248 5.95 1.38 6.57
CA ASN A 248 7.38 1.37 6.83
C ASN A 248 7.82 0.17 7.70
N LEU A 249 6.91 -0.50 8.44
CA LEU A 249 7.22 -1.77 9.10
C LEU A 249 7.60 -2.85 8.09
N ARG A 250 6.82 -2.96 7.00
CA ARG A 250 7.15 -3.85 5.88
C ARG A 250 8.46 -3.47 5.20
N HIS A 251 8.72 -2.19 5.04
CA HIS A 251 9.99 -1.74 4.50
C HIS A 251 11.17 -2.13 5.40
N THR A 252 10.99 -1.99 6.70
CA THR A 252 11.97 -2.40 7.70
C THR A 252 12.22 -3.90 7.62
N PHE A 253 11.18 -4.73 7.64
CA PHE A 253 11.30 -6.18 7.49
C PHE A 253 12.15 -6.57 6.27
N ALA A 254 11.80 -6.02 5.09
CA ALA A 254 12.51 -6.35 3.86
C ALA A 254 13.98 -5.91 3.90
N VAL A 255 14.27 -4.73 4.45
CA VAL A 255 15.64 -4.23 4.60
C VAL A 255 16.43 -5.08 5.60
N THR A 256 15.82 -5.48 6.72
CA THR A 256 16.45 -6.36 7.72
C THR A 256 16.82 -7.71 7.13
N VAL A 257 15.92 -8.35 6.38
CA VAL A 257 16.20 -9.64 5.70
C VAL A 257 17.34 -9.48 4.70
N LEU A 258 17.33 -8.43 3.88
CA LEU A 258 18.40 -8.19 2.91
C LEU A 258 19.74 -7.94 3.61
N LEU A 259 19.77 -7.12 4.67
CA LEU A 259 20.98 -6.86 5.45
C LEU A 259 21.53 -8.15 6.04
N GLN A 260 20.66 -9.03 6.53
CA GLN A 260 21.07 -10.33 7.06
C GLN A 260 21.71 -11.19 5.97
N TRP A 261 21.09 -11.33 4.80
CA TRP A 261 21.67 -12.07 3.68
C TRP A 261 23.02 -11.52 3.21
N TYR A 262 23.19 -10.19 3.21
CA TYR A 262 24.48 -9.56 2.93
C TYR A 262 25.52 -9.90 4.01
N ARG A 263 25.17 -9.88 5.28
CA ARG A 263 26.08 -10.24 6.38
C ARG A 263 26.48 -11.71 6.34
N ASP A 264 25.53 -12.58 5.98
CA ASP A 264 25.72 -14.03 5.93
C ASP A 264 26.44 -14.53 4.67
N GLY A 265 26.91 -13.62 3.80
CA GLY A 265 27.66 -14.03 2.60
C GLY A 265 26.78 -14.57 1.47
N GLU A 266 25.46 -14.45 1.56
CA GLU A 266 24.55 -15.11 0.61
C GLU A 266 24.47 -14.40 -0.75
N ASP A 267 24.06 -15.16 -1.78
CA ASP A 267 23.70 -14.61 -3.09
C ASP A 267 22.33 -13.93 -3.03
N VAL A 268 22.37 -12.63 -2.72
CA VAL A 268 21.17 -11.78 -2.63
C VAL A 268 20.43 -11.71 -3.95
N ALA A 269 21.13 -11.72 -5.09
CA ALA A 269 20.49 -11.62 -6.41
C ALA A 269 19.65 -12.87 -6.71
N ALA A 270 20.18 -14.06 -6.40
CA ALA A 270 19.45 -15.32 -6.53
C ALA A 270 18.29 -15.47 -5.54
N ARG A 271 18.39 -14.89 -4.34
CA ARG A 271 17.35 -14.98 -3.30
C ARG A 271 16.25 -13.91 -3.41
N LEU A 272 16.52 -12.78 -4.07
CA LEU A 272 15.58 -11.67 -4.21
C LEU A 272 14.18 -12.08 -4.75
N PRO A 273 14.05 -13.00 -5.73
CA PRO A 273 12.75 -13.47 -6.18
C PRO A 273 11.93 -14.16 -5.07
N ARG A 274 12.59 -14.86 -4.14
CA ARG A 274 11.92 -15.51 -3.00
C ARG A 274 11.32 -14.48 -2.05
N LEU A 275 12.09 -13.45 -1.69
CA LEU A 275 11.58 -12.33 -0.88
C LEU A 275 10.45 -11.59 -1.60
N SER A 276 10.56 -11.40 -2.91
CA SER A 276 9.51 -10.80 -3.74
C SER A 276 8.19 -11.58 -3.66
N THR A 277 8.25 -12.90 -3.76
CA THR A 277 7.09 -13.79 -3.62
C THR A 277 6.52 -13.76 -2.20
N TYR A 278 7.38 -13.88 -1.19
CA TYR A 278 7.01 -13.80 0.23
C TYR A 278 6.30 -12.49 0.57
N LEU A 279 6.77 -11.37 0.02
CA LEU A 279 6.15 -10.06 0.19
C LEU A 279 4.90 -9.90 -0.70
N GLY A 280 4.68 -10.74 -1.71
CA GLY A 280 3.57 -10.58 -2.65
C GLY A 280 3.75 -9.32 -3.52
N HIS A 281 4.94 -9.13 -4.08
CA HIS A 281 5.20 -8.10 -5.09
C HIS A 281 4.79 -8.57 -6.48
N ARG A 282 3.97 -7.75 -7.15
CA ARG A 282 3.57 -8.00 -8.55
C ARG A 282 4.72 -7.77 -9.53
N ASP A 283 5.61 -6.86 -9.16
CA ASP A 283 6.70 -6.41 -10.01
C ASP A 283 8.00 -6.50 -9.19
N PRO A 284 8.98 -7.31 -9.63
CA PRO A 284 10.28 -7.45 -8.96
C PRO A 284 10.98 -6.10 -8.71
N ARG A 285 10.71 -5.06 -9.52
CA ARG A 285 11.23 -3.69 -9.30
C ARG A 285 10.83 -3.11 -7.95
N SER A 286 9.70 -3.58 -7.38
CA SER A 286 9.26 -3.18 -6.04
C SER A 286 10.15 -3.76 -4.94
N THR A 287 10.83 -4.87 -5.21
CA THR A 287 11.82 -5.50 -4.31
C THR A 287 13.19 -4.87 -4.49
N TYR A 288 13.61 -4.60 -5.73
CA TYR A 288 14.83 -3.83 -6.02
C TYR A 288 14.84 -2.44 -5.38
N TRP A 289 13.65 -1.85 -5.19
CA TRP A 289 13.54 -0.59 -4.49
C TRP A 289 14.14 -0.62 -3.07
N TYR A 290 14.03 -1.73 -2.33
CA TYR A 290 14.61 -1.82 -0.98
C TYR A 290 16.13 -1.63 -0.99
N LEU A 291 16.82 -2.18 -2.00
CA LEU A 291 18.27 -2.04 -2.17
C LEU A 291 18.67 -0.58 -2.37
N SER A 292 17.90 0.16 -3.19
CA SER A 292 18.16 1.58 -3.45
C SER A 292 17.71 2.53 -2.33
N ALA A 293 16.89 2.05 -1.39
CA ALA A 293 16.21 2.89 -0.41
C ALA A 293 16.92 2.95 0.95
N ALA A 294 17.87 2.06 1.22
CA ALA A 294 18.66 2.03 2.44
C ALA A 294 20.15 2.25 2.12
N PRO A 295 20.77 3.37 2.56
CA PRO A 295 22.18 3.66 2.27
C PRO A 295 23.14 2.55 2.70
N GLN A 296 22.85 1.86 3.80
CA GLN A 296 23.66 0.73 4.29
C GLN A 296 23.65 -0.46 3.31
N LEU A 297 22.52 -0.76 2.66
CA LEU A 297 22.44 -1.82 1.65
C LEU A 297 23.21 -1.43 0.38
N LEU A 298 23.16 -0.14 0.01
CA LEU A 298 23.93 0.40 -1.11
C LEU A 298 25.43 0.29 -0.87
N ALA A 299 25.90 0.59 0.35
CA ALA A 299 27.31 0.42 0.73
C ALA A 299 27.76 -1.05 0.63
N LEU A 300 27.01 -1.98 1.25
CA LEU A 300 27.32 -3.42 1.20
C LEU A 300 27.26 -4.00 -0.22
N ALA A 301 26.34 -3.51 -1.05
CA ALA A 301 26.25 -3.90 -2.46
C ALA A 301 27.44 -3.36 -3.28
N ALA A 302 27.89 -2.13 -3.00
CA ALA A 302 29.04 -1.51 -3.66
C ALA A 302 30.36 -2.22 -3.30
N GLU A 303 30.57 -2.54 -2.02
CA GLU A 303 31.75 -3.30 -1.55
C GLU A 303 31.91 -4.66 -2.25
N ARG A 304 30.80 -5.31 -2.63
CA ARG A 304 30.81 -6.58 -3.38
C ARG A 304 31.02 -6.42 -4.89
N LEU A 305 30.74 -5.25 -5.45
CA LEU A 305 30.99 -4.94 -6.86
C LEU A 305 32.45 -4.55 -7.12
N GLU A 306 33.14 -3.96 -6.14
CA GLU A 306 34.56 -3.61 -6.24
C GLU A 306 35.49 -4.78 -6.62
N PRO A 307 35.34 -6.02 -6.10
CA PRO A 307 36.16 -7.15 -6.55
C PRO A 307 35.80 -7.72 -7.93
N THR A 308 34.70 -7.28 -8.56
CA THR A 308 34.26 -7.77 -9.89
C THR A 308 34.44 -6.76 -11.02
N LEU A 309 34.80 -5.52 -10.72
CA LEU A 309 35.15 -4.53 -11.74
C LEU A 309 36.58 -4.81 -12.21
N PRO A 310 36.81 -5.03 -13.52
CA PRO A 310 38.17 -5.12 -14.02
C PRO A 310 38.88 -3.82 -13.65
N GLN A 311 40.04 -3.92 -12.99
CA GLN A 311 40.89 -2.76 -12.78
C GLN A 311 41.24 -2.21 -14.16
N VAL A 312 40.64 -1.08 -14.50
CA VAL A 312 41.03 -0.30 -15.67
C VAL A 312 42.39 0.29 -15.31
N ASN A 313 43.45 -0.48 -15.57
CA ASN A 313 44.81 0.01 -15.54
C ASN A 313 45.01 0.91 -16.75
N SER A 314 45.16 2.21 -16.45
CA SER A 314 45.69 3.32 -17.27
C SER A 314 44.89 3.77 -18.48
#